data_AF-A0A959R1H7-F1
#
_entry.id   AF-A0A959R1H7-F1
#
_cell.length_a   1.000
_cell.length_b   1.000
_cell.length_c   1.000
_cell.angle_alpha   90.00
_cell.angle_beta   90.00
_cell.angle_gamma   90.00
#
_symmetry.space_group_name_H-M   'P 1'
#
loop_
_entity.id
_entity.type
_entity.pdbx_description
1 polymer ?
#
loop_
_entity_poly.entity_id
_entity_poly.type
_entity_poly.pdbx_seq_one_letter_code
_entity_poly.pdbx_strand_id
1 'polypeptide(L)'
;MTKKVLYVCLTGIAFLIFPALLNAQDTTHKSDEFFLAKKKGILGRIGRSISTTPPEQTPAKIENPFMKFKGKIIRRIETIQLGFEYDINDTSSISDNLGTKIGKRFHKNTRENVIRKNLFFAEGD
;
A
#
# COMPACT_ATOMS: atom_id res chain seq x y z
N MET A 1 71.61 -14.53 4.03
CA MET A 1 70.36 -15.35 4.01
C MET A 1 69.19 -14.71 4.75
N THR A 2 69.46 -13.92 5.80
CA THR A 2 68.46 -13.29 6.69
C THR A 2 67.57 -12.23 6.02
N LYS A 3 68.11 -11.38 5.14
CA LYS A 3 67.33 -10.32 4.46
C LYS A 3 66.25 -10.88 3.52
N LYS A 4 66.53 -11.98 2.82
CA LYS A 4 65.57 -12.63 1.90
C LYS A 4 64.40 -13.26 2.67
N VAL A 5 64.68 -13.86 3.83
CA VAL A 5 63.63 -14.41 4.72
C VAL A 5 62.76 -13.27 5.27
N LEU A 6 63.35 -12.15 5.64
CA LEU A 6 62.61 -10.98 6.11
C LEU A 6 61.63 -10.46 5.04
N TYR A 7 62.05 -10.33 3.78
CA TYR A 7 61.16 -9.88 2.69
C TYR A 7 60.03 -10.86 2.40
N VAL A 8 60.29 -12.17 2.46
CA VAL A 8 59.26 -13.21 2.27
C VAL A 8 58.23 -13.20 3.41
N CYS A 9 58.67 -12.97 4.65
CA CYS A 9 57.75 -12.77 5.77
C CYS A 9 56.92 -11.49 5.61
N LEU A 10 57.54 -10.39 5.16
CA LEU A 10 56.87 -9.10 4.98
C LEU A 10 55.81 -9.15 3.87
N THR A 11 56.09 -9.84 2.75
CA THR A 11 55.10 -10.05 1.68
C THR A 11 53.99 -11.02 2.08
N GLY A 12 54.30 -12.06 2.87
CA GLY A 12 53.29 -12.97 3.42
C GLY A 12 52.33 -12.28 4.39
N ILE A 13 52.84 -11.40 5.26
CA ILE A 13 52.02 -10.60 6.18
C ILE A 13 51.15 -9.60 5.41
N ALA A 14 51.68 -8.95 4.36
CA ALA A 14 50.89 -8.05 3.51
C ALA A 14 49.74 -8.78 2.82
N PHE A 15 49.93 -10.04 2.39
CA PHE A 15 48.89 -10.85 1.75
C PHE A 15 47.79 -11.29 2.73
N LEU A 16 48.12 -11.47 4.02
CA LEU A 16 47.15 -11.82 5.06
C LEU A 16 46.30 -10.62 5.53
N ILE A 17 46.81 -9.39 5.40
CA ILE A 17 46.08 -8.16 5.81
C ILE A 17 45.19 -7.63 4.66
N PHE A 18 45.53 -7.94 3.41
CA PHE A 18 44.77 -7.49 2.23
C PHE A 18 43.28 -7.90 2.18
N PRO A 19 42.85 -9.12 2.59
CA PRO A 19 41.43 -9.49 2.57
C PRO A 19 40.60 -8.80 3.66
N ALA A 20 41.23 -8.28 4.74
CA ALA A 20 40.51 -7.58 5.80
C ALA A 20 40.02 -6.18 5.36
N LEU A 21 40.70 -5.56 4.40
CA LEU A 21 40.34 -4.25 3.84
C LEU A 21 39.28 -4.33 2.73
N LEU A 22 38.94 -5.54 2.24
CA LEU A 22 37.95 -5.76 1.18
C LEU A 22 36.50 -5.85 1.67
N ASN A 23 36.24 -5.73 2.98
CA ASN A 23 34.87 -5.75 3.55
C ASN A 23 34.16 -4.37 3.52
N ALA A 24 34.51 -3.50 2.57
CA ALA A 24 33.85 -2.21 2.37
C ALA A 24 32.69 -2.28 1.37
N GLN A 25 32.03 -3.43 1.23
CA GLN A 25 30.76 -3.48 0.52
C GLN A 25 29.71 -2.78 1.39
N ASP A 26 29.49 -1.50 1.10
CA ASP A 26 28.30 -0.78 1.49
C ASP A 26 27.11 -1.66 1.12
N THR A 27 26.46 -2.23 2.13
CA THR A 27 25.19 -2.91 1.93
C THR A 27 24.26 -1.84 1.42
N THR A 28 24.02 -1.84 0.10
CA THR A 28 23.10 -0.94 -0.59
C THR A 28 21.88 -0.77 0.29
N HIS A 29 21.75 0.41 0.89
CA HIS A 29 20.67 0.72 1.80
C HIS A 29 19.42 0.82 0.91
N LYS A 30 18.77 -0.32 0.65
CA LYS A 30 17.43 -0.39 0.07
C LYS A 30 16.51 0.32 1.06
N SER A 31 16.34 1.62 0.89
CA SER A 31 15.65 2.52 1.82
C SER A 31 14.13 2.31 1.86
N ASP A 32 13.59 1.38 1.06
CA ASP A 32 12.17 1.38 0.73
C ASP A 32 11.41 0.19 1.32
N GLU A 33 12.07 -0.67 2.13
CA GLU A 33 11.39 -1.73 2.86
C GLU A 33 11.03 -1.30 4.29
N PHE A 34 9.72 -1.29 4.57
CA PHE A 34 9.14 -1.01 5.87
C PHE A 34 9.92 -1.69 7.02
N PHE A 35 10.39 -0.91 8.00
CA PHE A 35 11.36 -1.36 9.03
C PHE A 35 10.94 -2.61 9.83
N LEU A 36 9.63 -2.85 9.97
CA LEU A 36 9.09 -4.04 10.63
C LEU A 36 9.21 -5.30 9.76
N ALA A 37 9.17 -5.17 8.43
CA ALA A 37 9.31 -6.28 7.49
C ALA A 37 10.68 -6.95 7.55
N LYS A 38 11.72 -6.21 7.99
CA LYS A 38 13.10 -6.68 8.15
C LYS A 38 13.33 -7.50 9.43
N LYS A 39 12.43 -7.43 10.42
CA LYS A 39 12.60 -8.17 11.70
C LYS A 39 12.33 -9.66 11.49
N LYS A 40 12.94 -10.52 12.32
CA LYS A 40 12.69 -11.98 12.30
C LYS A 40 11.41 -12.33 13.09
N GLY A 41 10.83 -13.48 12.80
CA GLY A 41 9.69 -14.03 13.55
C GLY A 41 8.34 -13.39 13.21
N ILE A 42 7.42 -13.41 14.19
CA ILE A 42 6.02 -12.98 14.01
C ILE A 42 5.93 -11.51 13.60
N LEU A 43 6.74 -10.64 14.22
CA LEU A 43 6.76 -9.21 13.92
C LEU A 43 7.18 -8.94 12.46
N GLY A 44 8.11 -9.74 11.93
CA GLY A 44 8.50 -9.72 10.52
C GLY A 44 7.45 -10.25 9.56
N ARG A 45 6.63 -11.22 9.99
CA ARG A 45 5.51 -11.73 9.17
C ARG A 45 4.42 -10.67 9.05
N ILE A 46 4.11 -9.97 10.15
CA ILE A 46 3.15 -8.87 10.15
C ILE A 46 3.69 -7.70 9.32
N GLY A 47 4.95 -7.31 9.51
CA GLY A 47 5.58 -6.25 8.73
C GLY A 47 5.56 -6.51 7.23
N ARG A 48 5.85 -7.74 6.79
CA ARG A 48 5.75 -8.14 5.37
C ARG A 48 4.32 -8.20 4.86
N SER A 49 3.36 -8.58 5.69
CA SER A 49 1.94 -8.63 5.32
C SER A 49 1.34 -7.23 5.08
N ILE A 50 1.91 -6.19 5.69
CA ILE A 50 1.44 -4.80 5.59
C ILE A 50 2.29 -4.00 4.59
N SER A 51 3.49 -4.49 4.24
CA SER A 51 4.38 -3.84 3.28
C SER A 51 3.87 -4.04 1.86
N THR A 52 3.27 -3.01 1.28
CA THR A 52 2.84 -2.98 -0.12
C THR A 52 4.00 -2.57 -1.00
N THR A 53 4.41 -3.40 -1.96
CA THR A 53 5.24 -2.95 -3.09
C THR A 53 4.35 -2.15 -4.03
N PRO A 54 4.64 -0.87 -4.31
CA PRO A 54 3.86 -0.10 -5.26
C PRO A 54 3.92 -0.81 -6.62
N PRO A 55 2.79 -1.21 -7.21
CA PRO A 55 2.80 -1.74 -8.57
C PRO A 55 3.34 -0.65 -9.50
N GLU A 56 4.12 -1.03 -10.50
CA GLU A 56 4.58 -0.15 -11.56
C GLU A 56 3.35 0.27 -12.39
N GLN A 57 2.71 1.37 -11.99
CA GLN A 57 1.49 1.84 -12.62
C GLN A 57 1.87 2.60 -13.89
N THR A 58 1.39 2.12 -15.04
CA THR A 58 1.38 2.89 -16.28
C THR A 58 0.62 4.20 -16.03
N PRO A 59 1.13 5.37 -16.48
CA PRO A 59 0.43 6.64 -16.29
C PRO A 59 -0.96 6.55 -16.95
N ALA A 60 -2.01 6.45 -16.14
CA ALA A 60 -3.37 6.49 -16.61
C ALA A 60 -3.78 7.96 -16.76
N LYS A 61 -4.40 8.31 -17.89
CA LYS A 61 -5.03 9.62 -18.04
C LYS A 61 -6.21 9.71 -17.06
N ILE A 62 -6.06 10.52 -16.03
CA ILE A 62 -7.14 10.81 -15.07
C ILE A 62 -8.02 11.87 -15.72
N GLU A 63 -9.04 11.42 -16.45
CA GLU A 63 -10.12 12.30 -16.90
C GLU A 63 -11.36 12.10 -16.03
N ASN A 64 -12.13 13.17 -15.83
CA ASN A 64 -13.37 13.09 -15.07
C ASN A 64 -14.41 12.31 -15.90
N PRO A 65 -14.84 11.10 -15.47
CA PRO A 65 -15.72 10.24 -16.25
C PRO A 65 -17.13 10.82 -16.43
N PHE A 66 -17.47 11.86 -15.68
CA PHE A 66 -18.78 12.51 -15.71
C PHE A 66 -18.87 13.67 -16.71
N MET A 67 -17.75 14.08 -17.34
CA MET A 67 -17.74 15.18 -18.32
C MET A 67 -18.67 14.93 -19.52
N LYS A 68 -18.87 13.67 -19.90
CA LYS A 68 -19.81 13.26 -20.97
C LYS A 68 -21.28 13.58 -20.68
N PHE A 69 -21.62 13.92 -19.44
CA PHE A 69 -22.97 14.28 -19.02
C PHE A 69 -23.18 15.78 -18.86
N LYS A 70 -22.17 16.60 -19.14
CA LYS A 70 -22.26 18.06 -19.03
C LYS A 70 -23.43 18.61 -19.88
N GLY A 71 -24.30 19.38 -19.25
CA GLY A 71 -25.48 20.00 -19.89
C GLY A 71 -26.69 19.08 -20.09
N LYS A 72 -26.65 17.84 -19.58
CA LYS A 72 -27.83 16.96 -19.55
C LYS A 72 -28.65 17.21 -18.29
N ILE A 73 -29.98 17.15 -18.45
CA ILE A 73 -30.93 17.34 -17.35
C ILE A 73 -31.00 16.09 -16.47
N ILE A 74 -30.96 16.29 -15.16
CA ILE A 74 -31.14 15.24 -14.15
C ILE A 74 -32.63 14.91 -14.04
N ARG A 75 -33.07 13.79 -14.61
CA ARG A 75 -34.50 13.42 -14.62
C ARG A 75 -35.00 12.84 -13.30
N ARG A 76 -34.13 12.14 -12.58
CA ARG A 76 -34.46 11.41 -11.35
C ARG A 76 -33.20 11.16 -10.54
N ILE A 77 -33.30 11.27 -9.22
CA ILE A 77 -32.26 10.93 -8.26
C ILE A 77 -32.76 9.78 -7.39
N GLU A 78 -32.12 8.63 -7.54
CA GLU A 78 -32.37 7.44 -6.74
C GLU A 78 -31.27 7.28 -5.69
N THR A 79 -31.65 7.12 -4.42
CA THR A 79 -30.69 6.88 -3.33
C THR A 79 -30.79 5.43 -2.89
N ILE A 80 -29.68 4.68 -3.01
CA ILE A 80 -29.58 3.30 -2.56
C ILE A 80 -28.68 3.27 -1.33
N GLN A 81 -29.19 2.75 -0.22
CA GLN A 81 -28.41 2.59 1.01
C GLN A 81 -27.76 1.21 1.00
N LEU A 82 -26.43 1.18 1.01
CA LEU A 82 -25.67 -0.06 1.10
C LEU A 82 -25.38 -0.40 2.56
N GLY A 83 -25.60 -1.66 2.94
CA GLY A 83 -25.16 -2.23 4.21
C GLY A 83 -23.66 -2.59 4.21
N PHE A 84 -23.12 -2.91 5.39
CA PHE A 84 -21.70 -3.33 5.54
C PHE A 84 -21.39 -4.64 4.84
N GLU A 85 -22.41 -5.42 4.51
CA GLU A 85 -22.30 -6.66 3.78
C GLU A 85 -21.92 -6.49 2.30
N TYR A 86 -22.12 -5.32 1.69
CA TYR A 86 -21.91 -5.08 0.27
C TYR A 86 -20.57 -4.40 -0.04
N ASP A 87 -19.94 -4.78 -1.16
CA ASP A 87 -18.82 -4.02 -1.73
C ASP A 87 -19.34 -2.81 -2.52
N ILE A 88 -18.64 -1.67 -2.41
CA ILE A 88 -18.98 -0.42 -3.10
C ILE A 88 -18.67 -0.52 -4.60
N ASN A 89 -17.67 -1.33 -4.96
CA ASN A 89 -17.25 -1.55 -6.35
C ASN A 89 -18.01 -2.70 -7.01
N ASP A 90 -18.51 -3.66 -6.22
CA ASP A 90 -19.29 -4.80 -6.70
C ASP A 90 -20.41 -5.18 -5.72
N THR A 91 -21.61 -4.63 -5.95
CA THR A 91 -22.78 -4.89 -5.11
C THR A 91 -23.34 -6.30 -5.24
N SER A 92 -22.82 -7.13 -6.16
CA SER A 92 -23.23 -8.55 -6.27
C SER A 92 -22.55 -9.44 -5.23
N SER A 93 -21.41 -9.00 -4.70
CA SER A 93 -20.68 -9.69 -3.64
C SER A 93 -21.27 -9.35 -2.27
N ILE A 94 -21.63 -10.37 -1.50
CA ILE A 94 -22.22 -10.24 -0.16
C ILE A 94 -21.32 -10.95 0.86
N SER A 95 -20.90 -10.21 1.89
CA SER A 95 -20.08 -10.74 2.97
C SER A 95 -20.85 -10.80 4.31
N ASP A 96 -20.98 -12.01 4.86
CA ASP A 96 -21.61 -12.24 6.17
C ASP A 96 -20.58 -12.74 7.19
N ASN A 97 -19.81 -11.82 7.79
CA ASN A 97 -18.81 -12.14 8.81
C ASN A 97 -19.14 -11.45 10.14
N LEU A 98 -18.40 -11.77 11.20
CA LEU A 98 -18.64 -11.18 12.52
C LEU A 98 -18.48 -9.65 12.52
N GLY A 99 -17.53 -9.13 11.74
CA GLY A 99 -17.32 -7.69 11.59
C GLY A 99 -18.53 -7.00 10.96
N THR A 100 -19.09 -7.57 9.89
CA THR A 100 -20.28 -7.00 9.23
C THR A 100 -21.51 -7.06 10.14
N LYS A 101 -21.67 -8.13 10.95
CA LYS A 101 -22.73 -8.23 11.97
C LYS A 101 -22.62 -7.15 13.05
N ILE A 102 -21.42 -6.91 13.55
CA ILE A 102 -21.15 -5.86 14.54
C ILE A 102 -21.41 -4.48 13.91
N GLY A 103 -20.83 -4.22 12.73
CA GLY A 103 -21.02 -2.97 12.00
C GLY A 103 -22.50 -2.66 11.77
N LYS A 104 -23.26 -3.63 11.27
CA LYS A 104 -24.71 -3.50 11.06
C LYS A 104 -25.49 -3.20 12.33
N ARG A 105 -25.09 -3.78 13.48
CA ARG A 105 -25.74 -3.52 14.77
C ARG A 105 -25.55 -2.09 15.26
N PHE A 106 -24.37 -1.51 15.03
CA PHE A 106 -24.03 -0.16 15.51
C PHE A 106 -24.29 0.94 14.48
N HIS A 107 -24.47 0.58 13.22
CA HIS A 107 -24.73 1.55 12.17
C HIS A 107 -26.12 2.14 12.26
N LYS A 108 -26.20 3.44 12.03
CA LYS A 108 -27.46 4.18 11.95
C LYS A 108 -27.62 4.72 10.54
N ASN A 109 -28.70 4.32 9.89
CA ASN A 109 -29.02 4.80 8.55
C ASN A 109 -29.38 6.29 8.56
N THR A 110 -28.81 7.04 7.63
CA THR A 110 -29.22 8.41 7.34
C THR A 110 -30.56 8.41 6.63
N ARG A 111 -31.44 9.37 6.95
CA ARG A 111 -32.74 9.49 6.28
C ARG A 111 -32.56 10.05 4.87
N GLU A 112 -33.35 9.56 3.93
CA GLU A 112 -33.32 9.97 2.52
C GLU A 112 -33.52 11.48 2.34
N ASN A 113 -34.39 12.09 3.13
CA ASN A 113 -34.62 13.54 3.09
C ASN A 113 -33.37 14.35 3.48
N VAL A 114 -32.55 13.86 4.42
CA VAL A 114 -31.29 14.49 4.81
C VAL A 114 -30.29 14.37 3.68
N ILE A 115 -30.21 13.20 3.03
CA ILE A 115 -29.33 12.99 1.86
C ILE A 115 -29.70 13.97 0.76
N ARG A 116 -30.98 13.99 0.34
CA ARG A 116 -31.46 14.88 -0.72
C ARG A 116 -31.20 16.37 -0.43
N LYS A 117 -31.37 16.80 0.83
CA LYS A 117 -31.12 18.19 1.25
C LYS A 117 -29.65 18.60 1.14
N ASN A 118 -28.71 17.65 1.15
CA ASN A 118 -27.27 17.90 1.09
C ASN A 118 -26.66 17.58 -0.28
N LEU A 119 -27.48 17.32 -1.31
CA LEU A 119 -26.99 17.23 -2.69
C LEU A 119 -26.73 18.62 -3.25
N PHE A 120 -25.70 18.75 -4.09
CA PHE A 120 -25.37 20.00 -4.79
C PHE A 120 -26.18 20.21 -6.08
N PHE A 121 -27.17 19.35 -6.33
CA PHE A 121 -28.00 19.33 -7.53
C PHE A 121 -29.36 18.71 -7.20
N ALA A 122 -30.36 19.03 -8.02
CA ALA A 122 -31.73 18.57 -7.90
C ALA A 122 -32.21 17.90 -9.20
N GLU A 123 -33.36 17.23 -9.11
CA GLU A 123 -34.07 16.78 -10.31
C GLU A 123 -34.57 18.00 -11.10
N GLY A 124 -34.27 18.05 -12.39
CA GLY A 124 -34.57 19.16 -13.28
C GLY A 124 -33.41 20.11 -13.56
N ASP A 125 -32.33 20.05 -12.78
CA ASP A 125 -31.07 20.75 -13.06
C ASP A 125 -30.36 20.22 -14.31
#